data_AF-A0A9X1RT93-F1
#
_entry.id   AF-A0A9X1RT93-F1
#
_cell.length_a   1.000
_cell.length_b   1.000
_cell.length_c   1.000
_cell.angle_alpha   90.00
_cell.angle_beta   90.00
_cell.angle_gamma   90.00
#
_symmetry.space_group_name_H-M   'P 1'
#
loop_
_entity.id
_entity.type
_entity.pdbx_description
1 polymer ?
#
loop_
_entity_poly.entity_id
_entity_poly.type
_entity_poly.pdbx_seq_one_letter_code
_entity_poly.pdbx_strand_id
1 'polypeptide(L)'
;MKNLFKSSLLILALSIGFVSCRNTDNEDKEKTEVERMMDDPDNKVEVKDGGDKIKIETPEGDEIKIKKDDGEYKKKVDRADGSESKVKVDDGEVKVKTDN
;
A
#
# COMPACT_ATOMS: atom_id res chain seq x y z
N MET A 1 -11.11 14.09 53.13
CA MET A 1 -10.96 13.13 52.01
C MET A 1 -12.09 13.25 50.96
N LYS A 2 -12.56 14.46 50.59
CA LYS A 2 -13.61 14.63 49.56
C LYS A 2 -13.06 15.00 48.17
N ASN A 3 -11.80 15.43 48.09
CA ASN A 3 -11.19 15.92 46.85
C ASN A 3 -10.25 14.90 46.19
N LEU A 4 -9.92 13.80 46.89
CA LEU A 4 -9.04 12.74 46.39
C LEU A 4 -9.73 11.82 45.37
N PHE A 5 -11.05 11.62 45.51
CA PHE A 5 -11.83 10.82 44.56
C PHE A 5 -11.97 11.47 43.18
N LYS A 6 -11.97 12.81 43.10
CA LYS A 6 -12.10 13.53 41.82
C LYS A 6 -10.83 13.45 40.96
N SER A 7 -9.66 13.38 41.60
CA SER A 7 -8.38 13.30 40.88
C SER A 7 -8.09 11.91 40.33
N SER A 8 -8.65 10.86 40.96
CA SER A 8 -8.44 9.47 40.50
C SER A 8 -9.21 9.13 39.23
N LEU A 9 -10.39 9.73 39.01
CA LEU A 9 -11.21 9.46 37.82
C LEU A 9 -10.59 10.04 36.54
N LEU A 10 -9.87 11.15 36.65
CA LEU A 10 -9.24 11.83 35.51
C LEU A 10 -8.02 11.08 34.96
N ILE A 11 -7.29 10.38 35.83
CA ILE A 11 -6.10 9.58 35.46
C ILE A 11 -6.51 8.27 34.76
N LEU A 12 -7.66 7.71 35.13
CA LEU A 12 -8.20 6.50 34.50
C LEU A 12 -8.75 6.79 33.08
N ALA A 13 -9.30 7.98 32.85
CA ALA A 13 -9.78 8.38 31.52
C ALA A 13 -8.63 8.59 30.50
N LEU A 14 -7.48 9.11 30.95
CA LEU A 14 -6.32 9.32 30.07
C LEU A 14 -5.70 8.00 29.57
N SER A 15 -5.78 6.92 30.36
CA SER A 15 -5.20 5.63 29.98
C SER A 15 -5.99 4.93 28.86
N ILE A 16 -7.31 5.17 28.77
CA ILE A 16 -8.17 4.62 27.70
C ILE A 16 -7.92 5.37 26.37
N GLY A 17 -7.54 6.65 26.41
CA GLY A 17 -7.18 7.43 25.22
C GLY A 17 -5.95 6.89 24.48
N PHE A 18 -4.95 6.37 25.19
CA PHE A 18 -3.77 5.75 24.57
C PHE A 18 -4.06 4.37 23.95
N VAL A 19 -5.05 3.62 24.46
CA VAL A 19 -5.51 2.36 23.85
C VAL A 19 -6.35 2.67 22.60
N SER A 20 -7.18 3.72 22.62
CA SER A 20 -8.05 4.06 21.49
C SER A 20 -7.31 4.70 20.31
N CYS A 21 -6.15 5.33 20.51
CA CYS A 21 -5.27 5.75 19.41
C CYS A 21 -4.35 4.64 18.89
N ARG A 22 -4.21 3.52 19.62
CA ARG A 22 -3.43 2.36 19.20
C ARG A 22 -4.27 1.28 18.51
N ASN A 23 -5.59 1.39 18.57
CA ASN A 23 -6.53 0.46 17.92
C ASN A 23 -7.20 1.11 16.69
N THR A 24 -6.45 1.96 15.99
CA THR A 24 -6.75 2.38 14.61
C THR A 24 -5.72 1.73 13.67
N ASP A 25 -5.42 0.45 13.90
CA ASP A 25 -5.09 -0.44 12.78
C ASP A 25 -6.46 -0.92 12.27
N ASN A 26 -7.11 -0.08 11.47
CA ASN A 26 -8.20 -0.60 10.64
C ASN A 26 -7.55 -1.66 9.76
N GLU A 27 -7.93 -2.91 9.98
CA GLU A 27 -7.67 -4.07 9.13
C GLU A 27 -8.39 -3.96 7.77
N ASP A 28 -8.55 -2.75 7.24
CA ASP A 28 -8.88 -2.47 5.87
C ASP A 28 -7.62 -1.95 5.19
N LYS A 29 -6.58 -2.78 5.15
CA LYS A 29 -5.63 -2.65 4.05
C LYS A 29 -6.43 -2.99 2.80
N GLU A 30 -7.04 -1.99 2.18
CA GLU A 30 -7.42 -2.06 0.79
C GLU A 30 -6.23 -2.69 0.06
N LYS A 31 -6.35 -3.97 -0.30
CA LYS A 31 -5.34 -4.65 -1.10
C LYS A 31 -5.06 -3.72 -2.27
N THR A 32 -3.79 -3.33 -2.44
CA THR A 32 -3.44 -2.42 -3.54
C THR A 32 -3.87 -3.05 -4.86
N GLU A 33 -4.19 -2.24 -5.88
CA GLU A 33 -4.62 -2.74 -7.21
C GLU A 33 -3.71 -3.87 -7.73
N VAL A 34 -2.41 -3.75 -7.46
CA VAL A 34 -1.38 -4.75 -7.76
C VAL A 34 -1.63 -6.08 -7.04
N GLU A 35 -1.92 -6.02 -5.75
CA GLU A 35 -2.10 -7.20 -4.89
C GLU A 35 -3.37 -7.95 -5.29
N ARG A 36 -4.45 -7.23 -5.65
CA ARG A 36 -5.67 -7.83 -6.21
C ARG A 36 -5.38 -8.52 -7.55
N MET A 37 -4.57 -7.90 -8.41
CA MET A 37 -4.18 -8.50 -9.68
C MET A 37 -3.23 -9.70 -9.53
N MET A 38 -2.42 -9.77 -8.46
CA MET A 38 -1.59 -10.94 -8.18
C MET A 38 -2.36 -12.13 -7.60
N ASP A 39 -3.41 -11.87 -6.83
CA ASP A 39 -4.28 -12.91 -6.24
C ASP A 39 -5.18 -13.58 -7.28
N ASP A 40 -5.41 -12.93 -8.42
CA ASP A 40 -6.29 -13.43 -9.46
C ASP A 40 -5.63 -14.56 -10.27
N PRO A 41 -6.21 -15.78 -10.31
CA PRO A 41 -5.63 -16.93 -11.00
C PRO A 41 -5.66 -16.81 -12.52
N ASP A 42 -6.50 -15.94 -13.08
CA ASP A 42 -6.57 -15.70 -14.53
C ASP A 42 -5.46 -14.77 -15.01
N ASN A 43 -4.82 -14.04 -14.08
CA ASN A 43 -3.71 -13.14 -14.38
C ASN A 43 -2.39 -13.90 -14.47
N LYS A 44 -1.61 -13.58 -15.50
CA LYS A 44 -0.27 -14.16 -15.67
C LYS A 44 0.74 -13.37 -14.83
N VAL A 45 1.17 -13.96 -13.72
CA VAL A 45 2.21 -13.40 -12.85
C VAL A 45 3.58 -14.03 -13.18
N GLU A 46 4.52 -13.22 -13.63
CA GLU A 46 5.92 -13.58 -13.83
C GLU A 46 6.80 -12.88 -12.77
N VAL A 47 7.40 -13.67 -11.87
CA VAL A 47 8.40 -13.19 -10.92
C VAL A 47 9.80 -13.57 -11.42
N LYS A 48 10.69 -12.59 -11.50
CA LYS A 48 12.08 -12.72 -11.95
C LYS A 48 13.01 -12.16 -10.89
N ASP A 49 14.29 -12.54 -10.98
CA ASP A 49 15.35 -12.06 -10.09
C ASP A 49 15.00 -12.27 -8.61
N GLY A 50 14.47 -13.45 -8.25
CA GLY A 50 14.15 -13.79 -6.85
C GLY A 50 13.04 -12.97 -6.19
N GLY A 51 12.35 -12.09 -6.92
CA GLY A 51 11.33 -11.18 -6.38
C GLY A 51 11.53 -9.72 -6.75
N ASP A 52 12.68 -9.35 -7.30
CA ASP A 52 13.03 -7.97 -7.62
C ASP A 52 12.26 -7.42 -8.83
N LYS A 53 11.91 -8.31 -9.78
CA LYS A 53 11.12 -7.94 -10.95
C LYS A 53 9.83 -8.75 -10.97
N ILE A 54 8.69 -8.06 -10.97
CA ILE A 54 7.38 -8.69 -11.05
C ILE A 54 6.62 -8.11 -12.23
N LYS A 55 6.11 -8.97 -13.11
CA LYS A 55 5.23 -8.59 -14.21
C LYS A 55 3.89 -9.32 -14.04
N ILE A 56 2.80 -8.58 -14.14
CA ILE A 56 1.43 -9.10 -14.09
C ILE A 56 0.77 -8.70 -15.41
N GLU A 57 0.12 -9.64 -16.07
CA GLU A 57 -0.62 -9.41 -17.31
C GLU A 57 -2.04 -9.95 -17.14
N THR A 58 -3.04 -9.09 -17.30
CA THR A 58 -4.45 -9.47 -17.19
C THR A 58 -4.97 -9.95 -18.55
N PRO A 59 -5.97 -10.83 -18.59
CA PRO A 59 -6.56 -11.28 -19.85
C PRO A 59 -7.27 -10.15 -20.62
N GLU A 60 -7.64 -9.07 -19.92
CA GLU A 60 -8.24 -7.87 -20.51
C GLU A 60 -7.21 -6.99 -21.25
N GLY A 61 -5.91 -7.26 -21.07
CA GLY A 61 -4.83 -6.54 -21.73
C GLY A 61 -4.13 -5.50 -20.86
N ASP A 62 -4.44 -5.42 -19.56
CA ASP A 62 -3.69 -4.59 -18.62
C ASP A 62 -2.36 -5.26 -18.27
N GLU A 63 -1.29 -4.49 -18.22
CA GLU A 63 0.04 -4.97 -17.88
C GLU A 63 0.67 -4.12 -16.76
N ILE A 64 1.01 -4.75 -15.64
CA ILE A 64 1.74 -4.13 -14.55
C ILE A 64 3.17 -4.66 -14.50
N LYS A 65 4.16 -3.76 -14.55
CA LYS A 65 5.58 -4.08 -14.37
C LYS A 65 6.12 -3.37 -13.12
N ILE A 66 6.64 -4.14 -12.17
CA ILE A 66 7.29 -3.66 -10.95
C ILE A 66 8.76 -4.06 -10.99
N LYS A 67 9.64 -3.11 -10.74
CA LYS A 67 11.07 -3.35 -10.49
C LYS A 67 11.45 -2.72 -9.16
N LYS A 68 12.09 -3.50 -8.32
CA LYS A 68 12.77 -3.07 -7.10
C LYS A 68 14.26 -3.26 -7.32
N ASP A 69 15.01 -2.19 -7.19
CA ASP A 69 16.46 -2.20 -7.15
C ASP A 69 16.84 -1.47 -5.83
N ASP A 70 17.99 -1.77 -5.23
CA ASP A 70 18.41 -1.31 -3.88
C ASP A 70 18.14 0.21 -3.63
N GLY A 71 16.98 0.55 -3.04
CA GLY A 71 16.52 1.93 -2.79
C GLY A 71 15.70 2.62 -3.90
N GLU A 72 15.62 2.03 -5.09
CA GLU A 72 14.81 2.51 -6.24
C GLU A 72 13.60 1.60 -6.47
N TYR A 73 12.40 2.18 -6.52
CA TYR A 73 11.18 1.45 -6.88
C TYR A 73 10.55 2.04 -8.14
N LYS A 74 10.29 1.19 -9.13
CA LYS A 74 9.66 1.60 -10.39
C LYS A 74 8.45 0.71 -10.70
N LYS A 75 7.27 1.34 -10.79
CA LYS A 75 6.01 0.71 -11.21
C LYS A 75 5.55 1.32 -12.53
N LYS A 76 5.24 0.48 -13.52
CA LYS A 76 4.55 0.85 -14.76
C LYS A 76 3.22 0.10 -14.80
N VAL A 77 2.13 0.81 -15.08
CA VAL A 77 0.80 0.26 -15.31
C VAL A 77 0.40 0.69 -16.71
N ASP A 78 0.25 -0.27 -17.59
CA ASP A 78 -0.27 -0.09 -18.94
C ASP A 78 -1.68 -0.64 -18.94
N ARG A 79 -2.69 0.16 -19.28
CA ARG A 79 -4.09 -0.29 -19.34
C ARG A 79 -4.51 -0.57 -20.77
N ALA A 80 -5.46 -1.49 -20.95
CA ALA A 80 -6.02 -1.86 -22.25
C ALA A 80 -6.67 -0.67 -22.98
N ASP A 81 -7.14 0.33 -22.23
CA ASP A 81 -7.69 1.61 -22.74
C ASP A 81 -6.62 2.52 -23.40
N GLY A 82 -5.35 2.14 -23.33
CA GLY A 82 -4.21 2.90 -23.88
C GLY A 82 -3.57 3.88 -22.91
N SER A 83 -4.18 4.09 -21.73
CA SER A 83 -3.60 4.92 -20.68
C SER A 83 -2.39 4.23 -20.01
N GLU A 84 -1.31 4.99 -19.81
CA GLU A 84 -0.12 4.50 -19.11
C GLU A 84 0.17 5.34 -17.85
N SER A 85 0.57 4.67 -16.77
CA SER A 85 0.96 5.30 -15.50
C SER A 85 2.31 4.77 -15.06
N LYS A 86 3.27 5.67 -14.83
CA LYS A 86 4.62 5.37 -14.37
C LYS A 86 4.85 6.03 -13.02
N VAL A 87 5.17 5.23 -12.01
CA VAL A 87 5.61 5.69 -10.70
C VAL A 87 7.07 5.30 -10.53
N LYS A 88 7.91 6.27 -10.21
CA LYS A 88 9.29 6.06 -9.77
C LYS A 88 9.45 6.62 -8.37
N VAL A 89 10.12 5.90 -7.50
CA VAL A 89 10.54 6.33 -6.17
C VAL A 89 12.05 6.24 -6.14
N ASP A 90 12.70 7.39 -6.06
CA ASP A 90 14.14 7.56 -5.95
C ASP A 90 14.42 8.16 -4.58
N ASP A 91 15.02 7.40 -3.65
CA ASP A 91 15.54 7.91 -2.37
C ASP A 91 14.56 8.79 -1.55
N GLY A 92 13.26 8.45 -1.59
CA GLY A 92 12.18 9.16 -0.90
C GLY A 92 11.39 10.17 -1.75
N GLU A 93 11.84 10.48 -2.97
CA GLU A 93 11.12 11.34 -3.91
C GLU A 93 10.23 10.51 -4.85
N VAL A 94 8.91 10.73 -4.78
CA VAL A 94 7.93 10.03 -5.63
C VAL A 94 7.63 10.86 -6.89
N LYS A 95 8.03 10.34 -8.05
CA LYS A 95 7.72 10.91 -9.37
C LYS A 95 6.61 10.09 -10.04
N VAL A 96 5.42 10.67 -10.19
CA VAL A 96 4.29 10.07 -10.91
C VAL A 96 4.13 10.75 -12.27
N LYS A 97 4.02 9.96 -13.33
CA LYS A 97 3.64 10.40 -14.67
C LYS A 97 2.44 9.57 -15.14
N THR A 98 1.42 10.25 -15.62
CA THR A 98 0.23 9.63 -16.20
C THR A 98 0.07 10.22 -17.59
N ASP A 99 0.12 9.37 -18.60
CA ASP A 99 -0.09 9.74 -20.00
C ASP A 99 -1.47 9.19 -20.42
N ASN A 100 -2.29 10.05 -21.02
CA ASN A 100 -3.66 9.79 -21.47
C ASN A 100 -3.81 10.20 -22.94
#